data_AF-A0A960X0C3-F1
#
_entry.id   AF-A0A960X0C3-F1
#
_cell.length_a   1.000
_cell.length_b   1.000
_cell.length_c   1.000
_cell.angle_alpha   90.00
_cell.angle_beta   90.00
_cell.angle_gamma   90.00
#
_symmetry.space_group_name_H-M   'P 1'
#
loop_
_entity.id
_entity.type
_entity.pdbx_description
1 polymer ?
#
loop_
_entity_poly.entity_id
_entity_poly.type
_entity_poly.pdbx_seq_one_letter_code
_entity_poly.pdbx_strand_id
1 'polypeptide(L)'
;MIIRNFFLTLAAGAYLSIPAHASNFSLDAESGSVWVDRADVRIPGDSGSPFSMADDLSADDPQAYIRLRGTWEINERHEITALWAPLTTDFAGSFDRPILFDGTLFAAGRP
;
A
#
# COMPACT_ATOMS: atom_id res chain seq x y z
N MET A 1 -9.19 -5.01 25.73
CA MET A 1 -10.34 -5.50 24.95
C MET A 1 -10.96 -4.29 24.26
N ILE A 2 -10.49 -3.96 23.06
CA ILE A 2 -11.00 -2.82 22.29
C ILE A 2 -11.92 -3.40 21.22
N ILE A 3 -13.21 -3.08 21.36
CA ILE A 3 -14.26 -3.43 20.41
C ILE A 3 -13.96 -2.66 19.13
N ARG A 4 -13.46 -3.35 18.10
CA ARG A 4 -13.17 -2.77 16.79
C ARG A 4 -14.51 -2.67 16.05
N ASN A 5 -15.08 -1.47 16.00
CA ASN A 5 -16.27 -1.18 15.22
C ASN A 5 -15.95 -1.43 13.74
N PHE A 6 -16.51 -2.52 13.21
CA PHE A 6 -16.36 -2.96 11.84
C PHE A 6 -17.26 -2.07 10.97
N PHE A 7 -16.81 -0.86 10.63
CA PHE A 7 -17.50 -0.06 9.61
C PHE A 7 -17.32 -0.77 8.27
N LEU A 8 -18.44 -1.29 7.75
CA LEU A 8 -18.56 -1.82 6.39
C LEU A 8 -18.43 -0.65 5.41
N THR A 9 -17.20 -0.27 5.04
CA THR A 9 -16.96 0.67 3.97
C THR A 9 -17.08 -0.08 2.64
N LEU A 10 -18.19 0.11 1.92
CA LEU A 10 -18.35 -0.41 0.56
C LEU A 10 -17.51 0.45 -0.40
N ALA A 11 -16.22 0.18 -0.49
CA ALA A 11 -15.33 0.86 -1.42
C ALA A 11 -15.55 0.30 -2.84
N ALA A 12 -16.22 1.06 -3.71
CA ALA A 12 -16.37 0.71 -5.12
C ALA A 12 -15.06 1.01 -5.86
N GLY A 13 -14.14 0.04 -5.91
CA GLY A 13 -12.91 0.14 -6.70
C GLY A 13 -13.17 -0.13 -8.18
N ALA A 14 -12.62 0.69 -9.07
CA ALA A 14 -12.50 0.34 -10.48
C ALA A 14 -11.28 -0.59 -10.65
N TYR A 15 -11.46 -1.71 -11.35
CA TYR A 15 -10.39 -2.65 -11.67
C TYR A 15 -10.43 -2.94 -13.17
N LEU A 16 -9.27 -2.84 -13.82
CA LEU A 16 -9.10 -3.14 -15.24
C LEU A 16 -7.89 -4.05 -15.42
N SER A 17 -8.08 -5.16 -16.13
CA SER A 17 -6.99 -6.03 -16.61
C SER A 17 -7.09 -6.20 -18.12
N ILE A 18 -5.96 -6.05 -18.80
CA ILE A 18 -5.84 -6.22 -20.24
C ILE A 18 -4.70 -7.23 -20.50
N PRO A 19 -5.03 -8.51 -20.73
CA PRO A 19 -4.05 -9.49 -21.17
C PRO A 19 -3.85 -9.44 -22.69
N ALA A 20 -2.62 -9.66 -23.14
CA ALA A 20 -2.24 -9.86 -24.54
C ALA A 20 -1.24 -11.01 -24.65
N HIS A 21 -1.42 -11.88 -25.64
CA HIS A 21 -0.59 -13.07 -25.84
C HIS A 21 -0.10 -13.14 -27.29
N ALA A 22 1.17 -13.53 -27.46
CA ALA A 22 1.79 -13.76 -28.76
C ALA A 22 2.82 -14.89 -28.66
N SER A 23 2.47 -16.08 -29.17
CA SER A 23 3.32 -17.29 -29.17
C SER A 23 3.91 -17.63 -27.80
N ASN A 24 5.13 -17.21 -27.52
CA ASN A 24 5.87 -17.44 -26.28
C ASN A 24 5.98 -16.18 -25.40
N PHE A 25 5.30 -15.09 -25.74
CA PHE A 25 5.32 -13.86 -24.95
C PHE A 25 3.91 -13.48 -24.52
N SER A 26 3.76 -13.03 -23.28
CA SER A 26 2.53 -12.43 -22.78
C SER A 26 2.80 -11.10 -22.09
N LEU A 27 1.82 -10.20 -22.18
CA LEU A 27 1.81 -8.91 -21.54
C LEU A 27 0.49 -8.74 -20.81
N ASP A 28 0.55 -8.32 -19.56
CA ASP A 28 -0.60 -8.02 -18.71
C ASP A 28 -0.48 -6.59 -18.20
N ALA A 29 -1.54 -5.81 -18.41
CA ALA A 29 -1.69 -4.50 -17.82
C ALA A 29 -2.85 -4.53 -16.83
N GLU A 30 -2.59 -4.15 -15.59
CA GLU A 30 -3.56 -4.08 -14.51
C GLU A 30 -3.57 -2.67 -13.92
N SER A 31 -4.75 -2.15 -13.62
CA SER A 31 -4.90 -0.85 -12.98
C SER A 31 -6.17 -0.82 -12.14
N GLY A 32 -6.17 0.05 -11.13
CA GLY A 32 -7.34 0.28 -10.32
C GLY A 32 -7.14 1.32 -9.24
N SER A 33 -8.07 1.36 -8.30
CA SER A 33 -8.00 2.21 -7.10
C SER A 33 -7.49 1.42 -5.91
N VAL A 34 -6.63 2.04 -5.10
CA VAL A 34 -6.07 1.49 -3.86
C VAL A 34 -6.22 2.50 -2.73
N TRP A 35 -6.36 1.98 -1.50
CA TRP A 35 -6.43 2.74 -0.26
C TRP A 35 -5.69 1.96 0.84
N VAL A 36 -5.14 2.64 1.83
CA VAL A 36 -4.47 2.02 2.98
C VAL A 36 -5.44 1.92 4.14
N ASP A 37 -5.99 0.73 4.35
CA ASP A 37 -6.90 0.45 5.48
C ASP A 37 -6.16 0.25 6.80
N ARG A 38 -4.91 -0.22 6.74
CA ARG A 38 -4.15 -0.54 7.96
C ARG A 38 -2.64 -0.41 7.77
N ALA A 39 -2.02 0.40 8.62
CA ALA A 39 -0.58 0.59 8.68
C ALA A 39 -0.14 0.94 10.12
N ASP A 40 -0.17 -0.05 11.00
CA ASP A 40 0.27 0.10 12.40
C ASP A 40 1.81 0.09 12.50
N VAL A 41 2.38 1.08 13.18
CA VAL A 41 3.83 1.27 13.33
C VAL A 41 4.22 1.37 14.79
N ARG A 42 5.35 0.73 15.14
CA ARG A 42 6.03 0.88 16.43
C ARG A 42 7.52 0.62 16.27
N ILE A 43 8.33 1.69 16.31
CA ILE A 43 9.78 1.59 16.13
C ILE A 43 10.50 2.36 17.26
N PRO A 44 11.39 1.71 18.03
CA PRO A 44 11.64 0.26 18.09
C PRO A 44 10.40 -0.52 18.58
N GLY A 45 10.27 -1.79 18.21
CA GLY A 45 9.07 -2.60 18.47
C GLY A 45 8.65 -2.72 19.94
N ASP A 46 9.62 -2.65 20.87
CA ASP A 46 9.37 -2.90 22.30
C ASP A 46 9.23 -1.61 23.12
N SER A 47 9.86 -0.53 22.68
CA SER A 47 9.99 0.72 23.43
C SER A 47 9.44 1.96 22.71
N GLY A 48 9.19 1.89 21.42
CA GLY A 48 8.61 2.99 20.64
C GLY A 48 7.14 3.22 20.98
N SER A 49 6.64 4.41 20.61
CA SER A 49 5.22 4.73 20.70
C SER A 49 4.45 4.04 19.56
N PRO A 50 3.36 3.30 19.84
CA PRO A 50 2.49 2.78 18.79
C PRO A 50 1.65 3.92 18.16
N PHE A 51 1.52 3.89 16.85
CA PHE A 51 0.59 4.73 16.08
C PHE A 51 0.16 4.02 14.79
N SER A 52 -0.96 4.44 14.22
CA SER A 52 -1.47 3.94 12.93
C SER A 52 -1.30 5.03 11.89
N MET A 53 -0.55 4.77 10.82
CA MET A 53 -0.47 5.73 9.71
C MET A 53 -1.83 5.90 9.00
N ALA A 54 -2.67 4.86 9.02
CA ALA A 54 -4.00 4.91 8.39
C ALA A 54 -5.02 5.69 9.24
N ASP A 55 -4.94 5.62 10.57
CA ASP A 55 -5.93 6.24 11.48
C ASP A 55 -5.45 7.56 12.09
N ASP A 56 -4.16 7.66 12.44
CA ASP A 56 -3.59 8.85 13.09
C ASP A 56 -3.10 9.91 12.07
N LEU A 57 -2.94 9.55 10.79
CA LEU A 57 -2.49 10.45 9.71
C LEU A 57 -3.44 10.38 8.51
N SER A 58 -3.36 11.36 7.61
CA SER A 58 -4.12 11.40 6.36
C SER A 58 -3.26 10.90 5.20
N ALA A 59 -3.77 9.90 4.47
CA ALA A 59 -3.18 9.42 3.22
C ALA A 59 -3.82 10.11 2.01
N ASP A 60 -3.10 10.14 0.88
CA ASP A 60 -3.62 10.61 -0.41
C ASP A 60 -4.55 9.60 -1.11
N ASP A 61 -5.52 9.03 -0.38
CA ASP A 61 -6.39 7.95 -0.88
C ASP A 61 -7.77 8.43 -1.38
N PRO A 62 -8.40 7.77 -2.39
CA PRO A 62 -7.85 6.70 -3.22
C PRO A 62 -6.70 7.12 -4.12
N GLN A 63 -5.73 6.23 -4.28
CA GLN A 63 -4.70 6.34 -5.30
C GLN A 63 -5.01 5.43 -6.49
N ALA A 64 -4.66 5.89 -7.70
CA ALA A 64 -4.65 5.03 -8.87
C ALA A 64 -3.30 4.30 -8.96
N TYR A 65 -3.32 3.01 -9.32
CA TYR A 65 -2.09 2.27 -9.59
C TYR A 65 -2.08 1.72 -11.02
N ILE A 66 -0.90 1.40 -11.53
CA ILE A 66 -0.71 0.62 -12.75
C ILE A 66 0.35 -0.44 -12.51
N ARG A 67 0.12 -1.62 -13.06
CA ARG A 67 1.02 -2.75 -13.02
C ARG A 67 1.14 -3.35 -14.42
N LEU A 68 2.37 -3.45 -14.91
CA LEU A 68 2.70 -4.09 -16.17
C LEU A 68 3.53 -5.33 -15.89
N ARG A 69 3.09 -6.47 -16.41
CA ARG A 69 3.82 -7.74 -16.32
C ARG A 69 4.09 -8.27 -17.71
N GLY A 70 5.35 -8.47 -18.06
CA GLY A 70 5.76 -9.17 -19.28
C GLY A 70 6.32 -10.53 -18.91
N THR A 71 5.84 -11.58 -19.57
CA THR A 71 6.32 -12.95 -19.37
C THR A 71 6.80 -13.53 -20.69
N TRP A 72 8.02 -14.06 -20.70
CA TRP A 72 8.59 -14.77 -21.83
C TRP A 72 8.76 -16.25 -21.47
N GLU A 73 8.01 -17.11 -22.15
CA GLU A 73 8.12 -18.56 -22.07
C GLU A 73 9.34 -19.02 -22.90
N ILE A 74 10.32 -19.61 -22.22
CA ILE A 74 11.51 -20.19 -22.86
C ILE A 74 11.16 -21.57 -23.44
N ASN A 75 10.37 -22.34 -22.70
CA ASN A 75 9.81 -23.64 -23.09
C ASN A 75 8.58 -23.96 -22.21
N GLU A 76 7.98 -25.13 -22.39
CA GLU A 76 6.79 -25.59 -21.65
C GLU A 76 6.91 -25.58 -20.11
N ARG A 77 8.13 -25.45 -19.55
CA ARG A 77 8.39 -25.54 -18.11
C ARG A 77 9.17 -24.34 -17.53
N HIS A 78 9.60 -23.40 -18.37
CA HIS A 78 10.46 -22.30 -17.94
C HIS A 78 10.00 -20.99 -18.56
N GLU A 79 9.88 -19.97 -17.73
CA GLU A 79 9.56 -18.61 -18.15
C GLU A 79 10.39 -17.59 -17.37
N ILE A 80 10.56 -16.40 -17.95
CA ILE A 80 11.12 -15.22 -17.29
C ILE A 80 10.03 -14.16 -17.26
N THR A 81 9.75 -13.64 -16.08
CA THR A 81 8.74 -12.60 -15.88
C THR A 81 9.39 -11.32 -15.34
N ALA A 82 9.06 -10.19 -15.97
CA ALA A 82 9.41 -8.86 -15.50
C ALA A 82 8.14 -8.13 -15.04
N LEU A 83 8.21 -7.52 -13.86
CA LEU A 83 7.11 -6.77 -13.25
C LEU A 83 7.52 -5.32 -13.05
N TRP A 84 6.70 -4.40 -13.55
CA TRP A 84 6.79 -2.98 -13.25
C TRP A 84 5.49 -2.54 -12.56
N ALA A 85 5.57 -2.19 -11.29
CA ALA A 85 4.42 -1.92 -10.43
C ALA A 85 4.70 -0.75 -9.47
N PRO A 86 4.87 0.48 -9.97
CA PRO A 86 5.11 1.62 -9.10
C PRO A 86 3.85 1.92 -8.27
N LEU A 87 4.02 1.99 -6.95
CA LEU A 87 3.00 2.47 -6.03
C LEU A 87 3.68 3.20 -4.88
N THR A 88 3.24 4.41 -4.57
CA THR A 88 3.76 5.23 -3.48
C THR A 88 2.62 5.99 -2.84
N THR A 89 2.52 5.88 -1.51
CA THR A 89 1.50 6.56 -0.71
C THR A 89 2.21 7.42 0.32
N ASP A 90 1.91 8.72 0.28
CA ASP A 90 2.39 9.68 1.26
C ASP A 90 1.34 9.87 2.35
N PHE A 91 1.82 10.10 3.58
CA PHE A 91 0.99 10.38 4.74
C PHE A 91 1.38 11.74 5.30
N ALA A 92 0.38 12.57 5.58
CA ALA A 92 0.55 13.89 6.18
C ALA A 92 -0.39 14.05 7.38
N GLY A 93 0.04 14.82 8.38
CA GLY A 93 -0.76 15.08 9.56
C GLY A 93 0.11 15.40 10.76
N SER A 94 -0.50 15.46 11.93
CA SER A 94 0.20 15.68 13.19
C SER A 94 -0.43 14.84 14.29
N PHE A 95 0.39 14.28 15.17
CA PHE A 95 -0.11 13.56 16.34
C PHE A 95 -0.60 14.52 17.42
N ASP A 96 -1.68 14.16 18.11
CA ASP A 96 -2.18 14.85 19.30
C ASP A 96 -1.37 14.56 20.58
N ARG A 97 -0.42 13.62 20.47
CA ARG A 97 0.43 13.12 21.54
C ARG A 97 1.89 13.06 21.08
N PRO A 98 2.87 13.14 22.00
CA PRO A 98 4.27 12.90 21.66
C PRO A 98 4.48 11.47 21.15
N ILE A 99 5.28 11.32 20.10
CA ILE A 99 5.61 10.01 19.50
C ILE A 99 7.11 9.78 19.62
N LEU A 100 7.50 8.70 20.30
CA LEU A 100 8.86 8.18 20.25
C LEU A 100 8.98 7.26 19.06
N PHE A 101 9.71 7.69 18.03
CA PHE A 101 9.94 6.94 16.81
C PHE A 101 11.43 6.93 16.50
N ASP A 102 11.98 5.73 16.35
CA ASP A 102 13.40 5.51 16.00
C ASP A 102 14.37 6.33 16.88
N GLY A 103 14.13 6.30 18.20
CA GLY A 103 14.93 7.01 19.19
C GLY A 103 14.72 8.53 19.25
N THR A 104 13.90 9.09 18.36
CA THR A 104 13.57 10.52 18.33
C THR A 104 12.19 10.76 18.92
N LEU A 105 12.08 11.74 19.83
CA LEU A 105 10.80 12.17 20.41
C LEU A 105 10.23 13.33 19.60
N PHE A 106 9.15 13.07 18.87
CA PHE A 106 8.38 14.06 18.14
C PHE A 106 7.32 14.68 19.07
N ALA A 107 7.25 16.00 19.10
CA ALA A 107 6.27 16.72 19.92
C ALA A 107 4.88 16.67 19.28
N ALA A 108 3.84 16.73 20.11
CA ALA A 108 2.46 16.82 19.65
C ALA A 108 2.17 18.12 18.88
N GLY A 109 1.19 18.07 17.97
CA GLY A 109 0.67 19.23 17.23
C GLY A 109 1.67 19.82 16.23
N ARG A 110 2.66 19.04 15.80
CA ARG A 110 3.62 19.40 14.76
C ARG A 110 3.41 18.49 13.55
N PRO A 111 3.28 19.04 12.34
CA PRO A 111 3.36 18.26 11.11
C PRO A 111 4.78 17.77 10.85
#